data_AF-A0A0G0AW12-F1
#
_entry.id   AF-A0A0G0AW12-F1
#
_cell.length_a   1.000
_cell.length_b   1.000
_cell.length_c   1.000
_cell.angle_alpha   90.00
_cell.angle_beta   90.00
_cell.angle_gamma   90.00
#
_symmetry.space_group_name_H-M   'P 1'
#
loop_
_entity.id
_entity.type
_entity.pdbx_description
1 polymer ?
#
loop_
_entity_poly.entity_id
_entity_poly.type
_entity_poly.pdbx_seq_one_letter_code
_entity_poly.pdbx_strand_id
1 'polypeptide(L)' 'MKNKEVLITLTYKYEINPENYPEGLTTKQMIEMDIKSFREDPDALFELVGDSPLTISGKII' A
#
# COMPACT_ATOMS: atom_id res chain seq x y z
N MET A 1 8.81 -29.45 10.85
CA MET A 1 8.83 -28.83 9.51
C MET A 1 9.30 -27.40 9.66
N LYS A 2 10.24 -26.92 8.85
CA LYS A 2 10.62 -25.49 8.85
C LYS A 2 9.56 -24.71 8.06
N ASN A 3 9.05 -23.64 8.63
CA ASN A 3 8.20 -22.70 7.89
C ASN A 3 9.05 -22.07 6.79
N LYS A 4 8.54 -22.11 5.55
CA LYS A 4 9.14 -21.37 4.45
C LYS A 4 8.57 -19.95 4.51
N GLU A 5 9.43 -18.95 4.50
CA GLU A 5 9.00 -17.57 4.42
C GLU A 5 8.71 -17.22 2.97
N VAL A 6 7.66 -16.45 2.72
CA VAL A 6 7.30 -15.98 1.38
C VAL A 6 7.27 -14.46 1.43
N LEU A 7 8.05 -13.83 0.56
CA LEU A 7 7.97 -12.39 0.32
C LEU A 7 7.01 -12.15 -0.84
N ILE A 8 5.95 -11.39 -0.58
CA ILE A 8 4.97 -10.94 -1.58
C ILE A 8 5.16 -9.44 -1.79
N THR A 9 5.32 -9.04 -3.05
CA THR A 9 5.39 -7.65 -3.48
C THR A 9 4.16 -7.31 -4.30
N LEU A 10 3.42 -6.29 -3.86
CA LEU A 10 2.27 -5.72 -4.55
C LEU A 10 2.71 -4.42 -5.24
N THR A 11 2.36 -4.28 -6.52
CA THR A 11 2.58 -3.05 -7.29
C THR A 11 1.29 -2.66 -7.97
N TYR A 12 0.80 -1.46 -7.69
CA TYR A 12 -0.46 -0.94 -8.19
C TYR A 12 -0.30 0.53 -8.57
N LYS A 13 -1.22 1.05 -9.40
CA LYS A 13 -1.26 2.49 -9.71
C LYS A 13 -1.81 3.23 -8.51
N TYR A 14 -1.11 4.27 -8.09
CA TYR A 14 -1.50 5.07 -6.94
C TYR A 14 -1.84 6.49 -7.38
N GLU A 15 -3.07 6.90 -7.10
CA GLU A 15 -3.54 8.27 -7.34
C GLU A 15 -3.78 8.95 -6.00
N ILE A 16 -3.20 10.13 -5.85
CA ILE A 16 -3.35 10.94 -4.64
C ILE A 16 -4.36 12.03 -4.92
N ASN A 17 -5.33 12.16 -4.03
CA ASN A 17 -6.29 13.25 -4.02
C ASN A 17 -5.92 14.24 -2.91
N PRO A 18 -5.21 15.35 -3.21
CA PRO A 18 -4.69 16.26 -2.18
C PRO A 18 -5.75 16.82 -1.23
N GLU A 19 -7.00 16.92 -1.70
CA GLU A 19 -8.15 17.40 -0.92
C GLU A 19 -8.41 16.56 0.34
N ASN A 20 -7.99 15.29 0.35
CA ASN A 20 -8.15 14.40 1.50
C ASN A 20 -7.05 14.57 2.56
N TYR A 21 -6.03 15.40 2.32
CA TYR A 21 -4.85 15.55 3.17
C TYR A 21 -4.64 17.00 3.58
N PRO A 22 -5.46 17.55 4.49
CA PRO A 22 -5.34 18.94 4.93
C PRO A 22 -3.98 19.23 5.61
N GLU A 23 -3.32 18.21 6.15
CA GLU A 23 -1.99 18.31 6.78
C GLU A 23 -0.83 17.92 5.83
N GLY A 24 -1.15 17.38 4.65
CA GLY A 24 -0.16 16.96 3.66
C GLY A 24 0.23 18.12 2.75
N LEU A 25 1.45 18.62 2.86
CA LEU A 25 1.93 19.73 2.00
C LEU A 25 2.66 19.23 0.75
N THR A 26 3.04 17.95 0.72
CA THR A 26 3.76 17.33 -0.39
C THR A 26 3.21 15.94 -0.70
N THR A 27 3.34 15.51 -1.96
CA THR A 27 3.01 14.15 -2.41
C THR A 27 3.65 13.09 -1.51
N LYS A 28 4.90 13.31 -1.10
CA LYS A 28 5.63 12.39 -0.21
C LYS A 28 4.93 12.26 1.15
N GLN A 29 4.54 13.36 1.76
CA GLN A 29 3.85 13.34 3.06
C GLN A 29 2.50 12.64 2.98
N MET A 30 1.74 12.87 1.90
CA MET A 30 0.46 12.19 1.68
C MET A 30 0.67 10.67 1.61
N ILE A 31 1.63 10.20 0.80
CA ILE A 31 2.00 8.78 0.71
C ILE A 31 2.42 8.21 2.07
N GLU A 32 3.21 8.95 2.85
CA GLU A 32 3.65 8.50 4.17
C GLU A 32 2.48 8.37 5.16
N MET A 33 1.48 9.24 5.07
CA MET A 33 0.24 9.14 5.86
C MET A 33 -0.56 7.90 5.49
N ASP A 34 -0.70 7.60 4.20
CA ASP A 34 -1.42 6.41 3.73
C ASP A 34 -0.69 5.11 4.13
N ILE A 35 0.64 5.06 3.94
CA ILE A 35 1.45 3.91 4.37
C ILE A 35 1.31 3.69 5.87
N LYS A 36 1.25 4.76 6.67
CA LYS A 36 1.01 4.65 8.10
C LYS A 36 -0.37 4.07 8.37
N SER A 37 -1.41 4.58 7.70
CA SER A 37 -2.78 4.04 7.82
C SER A 37 -2.84 2.56 7.46
N PHE A 38 -2.20 2.10 6.39
CA PHE A 38 -2.20 0.68 5.99
C PHE A 38 -1.48 -0.24 6.99
N ARG A 39 -0.54 0.29 7.76
CA ARG A 39 0.11 -0.48 8.83
C ARG A 39 -0.78 -0.65 10.05
N GLU A 40 -1.62 0.35 10.32
CA GLU A 40 -2.59 0.34 11.42
C GLU A 40 -3.84 -0.48 11.03
N ASP A 41 -4.27 -0.38 9.78
CA ASP A 41 -5.38 -1.10 9.18
C ASP A 41 -5.00 -1.67 7.79
N PRO A 42 -4.55 -2.93 7.73
CA PRO A 42 -4.21 -3.59 6.47
C PRO A 42 -5.37 -3.76 5.49
N ASP A 43 -6.63 -3.75 5.96
CA ASP A 43 -7.79 -3.94 5.08
C ASP A 43 -7.98 -2.72 4.15
N ALA A 44 -7.63 -1.52 4.63
CA ALA A 44 -7.62 -0.29 3.83
C ALA A 44 -6.68 -0.37 2.62
N LEU A 45 -5.59 -1.15 2.69
CA LEU A 45 -4.71 -1.38 1.54
C LEU A 45 -5.41 -2.23 0.47
N PHE A 46 -6.19 -3.23 0.86
CA PHE A 46 -6.89 -4.10 -0.08
C PHE A 46 -8.04 -3.38 -0.77
N GLU A 47 -8.75 -2.49 -0.07
CA GLU A 47 -9.78 -1.63 -0.67
C GLU A 47 -9.19 -0.71 -1.75
N LEU A 48 -8.06 -0.05 -1.45
CA LEU A 48 -7.36 0.82 -2.40
C LEU A 48 -6.84 0.05 -3.63
N VAL A 49 -6.29 -1.15 -3.41
CA VAL A 49 -5.72 -1.96 -4.47
C VAL A 49 -6.80 -2.58 -5.36
N GLY A 50 -7.99 -2.87 -4.82
CA GLY A 50 -9.08 -3.55 -5.54
C GLY A 50 -9.55 -2.82 -6.80
N ASP A 51 -9.44 -1.49 -6.81
CA ASP A 51 -9.88 -0.65 -7.93
C ASP A 51 -8.76 -0.37 -8.97
N SER A 52 -7.54 -0.83 -8.72
CA SER A 52 -6.37 -0.55 -9.55
C SER A 52 -5.84 -1.77 -10.29
N PRO A 53 -5.26 -1.62 -11.50
CA PRO A 53 -4.53 -2.70 -12.15
C PRO A 53 -3.35 -3.13 -11.27
N LEU A 54 -3.47 -4.30 -10.66
CA LEU A 54 -2.54 -4.87 -9.69
C LEU A 54 -1.60 -5.86 -10.36
N THR A 55 -0.30 -5.72 -10.07
CA THR A 55 0.69 -6.77 -10.31
C THR A 55 1.15 -7.36 -8.99
N ILE A 56 1.05 -8.69 -8.87
CA ILE A 56 1.52 -9.46 -7.71
C ILE A 56 2.74 -10.25 -8.13
N SER A 57 3.83 -10.12 -7.37
CA SER A 57 5.03 -10.94 -7.54
C SER A 57 5.50 -11.47 -6.19
N GLY A 58 6.29 -12.55 -6.17
CA GLY A 58 6.80 -13.09 -4.92
C GLY A 58 7.97 -14.05 -5.08
N LYS A 59 8.67 -14.29 -3.98
CA LYS A 59 9.77 -15.27 -3.88
C LYS A 59 9.73 -16.01 -2.54
N ILE A 60 10.14 -17.28 -2.55
CA ILE A 60 10.35 -18.08 -1.34
C ILE A 60 11.73 -17.73 -0.77
N ILE A 61 11.80 -17.45 0.53
CA ILE A 61 13.04 -17.16 1.29
C ILE A 61 13.47 -18.41 2.06
#